data_AF-A0A921KRQ5-F1
#
_entry.id   AF-A0A921KRQ5-F1
#
_cell.length_a   1.000
_cell.length_b   1.000
_cell.length_c   1.000
_cell.angle_alpha   90.00
_cell.angle_beta   90.00
_cell.angle_gamma   90.00
#
_symmetry.space_group_name_H-M   'P 1'
#
loop_
_entity.id
_entity.type
_entity.pdbx_description
1 polymer ?
#
loop_
_entity_poly.entity_id
_entity_poly.type
_entity_poly.pdbx_seq_one_letter_code
_entity_poly.pdbx_strand_id
1 'polypeptide(L)'
;MSGVLAGFFIVWSMIGVGWVVGRTGVLGAHGRYVLNRTTFFVASPALVLVGLLGSDVRSVFSLPMLVAGLSGLLTGALLIAGVALFTKRRGADLVVTAISGSVVNGANMGFPIAAYVLGDISHALPVILFQQAVYTPLYLFVLHRVTEKDDQGAAGVLRS
;
A
#
# COMPACT_ATOMS: atom_id res chain seq x y z
N MET A 1 -10.81 -7.10 23.74
CA MET A 1 -9.90 -5.93 23.69
C MET A 1 -8.42 -6.30 23.74
N SER A 2 -8.02 -7.39 24.42
CA SER A 2 -6.63 -7.88 24.45
C SER A 2 -6.04 -8.17 23.06
N GLY A 3 -6.83 -8.75 22.15
CA GLY A 3 -6.40 -9.02 20.77
C GLY A 3 -5.99 -7.78 19.97
N VAL A 4 -6.64 -6.63 20.22
CA VAL A 4 -6.31 -5.36 19.55
C VAL A 4 -4.96 -4.87 20.05
N LEU A 5 -4.75 -4.89 21.37
CA LEU A 5 -3.47 -4.54 21.99
C LEU A 5 -2.35 -5.45 21.50
N ALA A 6 -2.60 -6.75 21.34
CA ALA A 6 -1.62 -7.69 20.79
C ALA A 6 -1.24 -7.36 19.34
N GLY A 7 -2.22 -7.08 18.48
CA GLY A 7 -1.98 -6.68 17.08
C GLY A 7 -1.14 -5.41 16.96
N PHE A 8 -1.49 -4.36 17.72
CA PHE A 8 -0.71 -3.11 17.75
C PHE A 8 0.68 -3.29 18.37
N PHE A 9 0.80 -4.10 19.42
CA PHE A 9 2.08 -4.37 20.08
C PHE A 9 3.10 -5.01 19.14
N ILE A 10 2.67 -5.92 18.26
CA ILE A 10 3.56 -6.55 17.26
C ILE A 10 4.08 -5.51 16.27
N VAL A 11 3.23 -4.60 15.80
CA VAL A 11 3.66 -3.53 14.89
C VAL A 11 4.65 -2.59 15.58
N TRP A 12 4.33 -2.17 16.81
CA TRP A 12 5.21 -1.30 17.59
C TRP A 12 6.53 -1.94 17.96
N SER A 13 6.55 -3.24 18.29
CA SER A 13 7.78 -3.95 18.59
C SER A 13 8.68 -4.01 17.35
N MET A 14 8.11 -4.27 16.17
CA MET A 14 8.86 -4.30 14.90
C MET A 14 9.42 -2.92 14.54
N ILE A 15 8.63 -1.85 14.74
CA ILE A 15 9.11 -0.46 14.59
C ILE A 15 10.25 -0.17 15.58
N GLY A 16 10.10 -0.60 16.84
CA GLY A 16 11.11 -0.45 17.88
C GLY A 16 12.43 -1.12 17.52
N VAL A 17 12.39 -2.36 17.04
CA VAL A 17 13.57 -3.08 16.54
C VAL A 17 14.22 -2.32 15.39
N GLY A 18 13.42 -1.88 14.40
CA GLY A 18 13.92 -1.10 13.26
C GLY A 18 14.60 0.20 13.69
N TRP A 19 14.04 0.90 14.70
CA TRP A 19 14.63 2.10 15.27
C TRP A 19 15.95 1.82 15.99
N VAL A 20 16.04 0.75 16.78
CA VAL A 20 17.29 0.34 17.45
C VAL A 20 18.37 0.02 16.42
N VAL A 21 18.02 -0.76 15.38
CA VAL A 21 18.95 -1.11 14.29
C VAL A 21 19.43 0.13 13.55
N GLY A 22 18.52 1.08 13.27
CA GLY A 22 18.85 2.36 12.65
C GLY A 22 19.77 3.22 13.52
N ARG A 23 19.55 3.26 14.84
CA ARG A 23 20.31 4.09 15.78
C ARG A 23 21.70 3.52 16.08
N THR A 24 21.82 2.19 16.13
CA THR A 24 23.09 1.49 16.36
C THR A 24 23.98 1.46 15.13
N GLY A 25 23.45 1.78 13.95
CA GLY A 25 24.25 1.86 12.72
C GLY A 25 24.76 0.51 12.23
N VAL A 26 24.21 -0.60 12.72
CA VAL A 26 24.65 -1.98 12.43
C VAL A 26 24.64 -2.29 10.93
N LEU A 27 23.71 -1.69 10.17
CA LEU A 27 23.58 -1.84 8.72
C LEU A 27 24.49 -0.89 7.91
N GLY A 28 25.26 -0.02 8.56
CA GLY A 28 26.11 0.98 7.91
C GLY A 28 25.35 2.15 7.29
N ALA A 29 26.10 3.08 6.66
CA ALA A 29 25.59 4.35 6.13
C ALA A 29 24.51 4.20 5.04
N HIS A 30 24.57 3.12 4.25
CA HIS A 30 23.63 2.85 3.17
C HIS A 30 22.56 1.81 3.53
N GLY A 31 22.51 1.34 4.79
CA GLY A 31 21.61 0.28 5.23
C GLY A 31 20.14 0.57 4.89
N ARG A 32 19.65 1.78 5.21
CA ARG A 32 18.28 2.20 4.88
C ARG A 32 17.99 2.17 3.38
N TYR A 33 18.96 2.56 2.55
CA TYR A 33 18.81 2.62 1.11
C TYR A 33 18.69 1.23 0.49
N VAL A 34 19.59 0.33 0.88
CA VAL A 34 19.60 -1.06 0.41
C VAL A 34 18.32 -1.77 0.85
N LEU A 35 17.94 -1.66 2.13
CA LEU A 35 16.73 -2.29 2.65
C LEU A 35 15.49 -1.80 1.91
N ASN A 36 15.39 -0.50 1.63
CA ASN A 36 14.25 0.07 0.90
C ASN A 36 14.18 -0.48 -0.53
N ARG A 37 15.31 -0.54 -1.26
CA ARG A 37 15.35 -1.15 -2.59
C ARG A 37 14.99 -2.63 -2.57
N THR A 38 15.51 -3.40 -1.62
CA THR A 38 15.18 -4.82 -1.48
C THR A 38 13.69 -5.01 -1.22
N THR A 39 13.11 -4.22 -0.32
CA THR A 39 11.68 -4.29 -0.05
C THR A 39 10.87 -3.97 -1.31
N PHE A 40 11.17 -2.87 -2.01
CA PHE A 40 10.40 -2.45 -3.18
C PHE A 40 10.56 -3.37 -4.39
N PHE A 41 11.78 -3.76 -4.74
CA PHE A 41 12.05 -4.48 -5.99
C PHE A 41 11.97 -6.00 -5.84
N VAL A 42 12.12 -6.54 -4.63
CA VAL A 42 12.16 -7.99 -4.40
C VAL A 42 11.00 -8.44 -3.52
N ALA A 43 10.85 -7.85 -2.34
CA ALA A 43 9.84 -8.31 -1.38
C ALA A 43 8.42 -8.03 -1.85
N SER A 44 8.13 -6.83 -2.39
CA SER A 44 6.80 -6.48 -2.90
C SER A 44 6.32 -7.42 -4.02
N PRO A 45 7.08 -7.66 -5.13
CA PRO A 45 6.63 -8.59 -6.16
C PRO A 45 6.55 -10.03 -5.66
N ALA A 46 7.46 -10.46 -4.78
CA ALA A 46 7.37 -11.79 -4.16
C ALA A 46 6.11 -11.93 -3.29
N LEU A 47 5.75 -10.90 -2.52
CA LEU A 47 4.53 -10.88 -1.70
C LEU A 47 3.27 -10.97 -2.57
N VAL A 48 3.23 -10.24 -3.69
CA VAL A 48 2.14 -10.32 -4.67
C VAL A 48 2.04 -11.73 -5.24
N LEU A 49 3.17 -12.33 -5.66
CA LEU A 49 3.21 -13.67 -6.24
C LEU A 49 2.81 -14.75 -5.24
N VAL A 50 3.36 -14.72 -4.02
CA VAL A 50 3.00 -15.66 -2.94
C VAL A 50 1.53 -15.49 -2.57
N GLY A 51 1.03 -14.26 -2.52
CA GLY A 51 -0.38 -13.96 -2.34
C GLY A 51 -1.23 -14.63 -3.43
N LEU A 52 -0.88 -14.44 -4.70
CA LEU A 52 -1.57 -15.04 -5.84
C LEU A 52 -1.56 -16.58 -5.79
N LEU A 53 -0.39 -17.17 -5.51
CA LEU A 53 -0.22 -18.63 -5.45
C LEU A 53 -0.96 -19.29 -4.29
N GLY A 54 -1.07 -18.61 -3.15
CA GLY A 54 -1.80 -19.10 -1.97
C GLY A 54 -3.28 -18.73 -1.95
N SER A 55 -3.73 -17.85 -2.86
CA SER A 55 -5.12 -17.42 -2.91
C SER A 55 -5.99 -18.38 -3.70
N ASP A 56 -7.08 -18.83 -3.08
CA ASP A 56 -8.14 -19.50 -3.81
C ASP A 56 -8.83 -18.45 -4.69
N VAL A 57 -8.90 -18.69 -6.01
CA VAL A 57 -9.52 -17.76 -6.99
C VAL A 57 -10.98 -17.46 -6.62
N ARG A 58 -11.64 -18.35 -5.86
CA ARG A 58 -12.99 -18.11 -5.33
C ARG A 58 -13.04 -17.06 -4.23
N SER A 59 -11.96 -16.89 -3.45
CA SER A 59 -11.86 -15.84 -2.42
C SER A 59 -11.81 -14.44 -3.04
N VAL A 60 -11.40 -14.33 -4.31
CA VAL A 60 -11.38 -13.09 -5.08
C VAL A 60 -12.81 -12.60 -5.38
N PHE A 61 -13.77 -13.52 -5.46
CA PHE A 61 -15.20 -13.21 -5.63
C PHE A 61 -15.98 -13.21 -4.32
N SER A 62 -15.29 -13.05 -3.19
CA SER A 62 -15.91 -13.05 -1.87
C SER A 62 -16.55 -11.69 -1.53
N LEU A 63 -17.59 -11.73 -0.69
CA LEU A 63 -18.26 -10.52 -0.18
C LEU A 63 -17.28 -9.50 0.45
N PRO A 64 -16.26 -9.91 1.24
CA PRO A 64 -15.26 -8.99 1.78
C PRO A 64 -14.46 -8.26 0.69
N MET A 65 -14.15 -8.93 -0.42
CA MET A 65 -13.42 -8.31 -1.53
C MET A 65 -14.28 -7.28 -2.26
N LEU A 66 -15.58 -7.56 -2.46
CA LEU A 66 -16.52 -6.61 -3.04
C LEU A 66 -16.69 -5.35 -2.16
N VAL A 67 -16.81 -5.55 -0.84
CA VAL A 67 -16.90 -4.45 0.13
C VAL A 67 -15.61 -3.63 0.16
N ALA A 68 -14.44 -4.28 0.15
CA ALA A 68 -13.14 -3.59 0.12
C ALA A 68 -12.93 -2.80 -1.19
N GLY A 69 -13.28 -3.39 -2.34
CA GLY A 69 -13.18 -2.72 -3.63
C GLY A 69 -14.11 -1.51 -3.72
N LEU A 70 -15.38 -1.67 -3.37
CA LEU A 70 -16.36 -0.58 -3.40
C LEU A 70 -16.01 0.53 -2.40
N SER A 71 -15.64 0.18 -1.17
CA SER A 71 -15.26 1.18 -0.16
C SER A 71 -14.00 1.95 -0.57
N GLY A 72 -12.97 1.28 -1.11
CA GLY A 72 -11.76 1.92 -1.61
C GLY A 72 -12.03 2.84 -2.80
N LEU A 73 -12.85 2.40 -3.76
CA LEU A 73 -13.22 3.23 -4.91
C LEU A 73 -14.08 4.44 -4.50
N LEU A 74 -15.07 4.24 -3.63
CA LEU A 74 -15.94 5.30 -3.14
C LEU A 74 -15.17 6.35 -2.33
N THR A 75 -14.34 5.92 -1.39
CA THR A 75 -13.52 6.83 -0.58
C THR A 75 -12.51 7.60 -1.44
N GLY A 76 -11.87 6.93 -2.40
CA GLY A 76 -11.00 7.59 -3.38
C GLY A 76 -11.74 8.64 -4.21
N ALA A 77 -12.92 8.30 -4.73
CA ALA A 77 -13.76 9.23 -5.51
C ALA A 77 -14.24 10.42 -4.68
N LEU A 78 -14.68 10.19 -3.43
CA LEU A 78 -15.10 11.25 -2.51
C LEU A 78 -13.94 12.20 -2.16
N LEU A 79 -12.73 11.67 -1.94
CA LEU A 79 -11.56 12.50 -1.68
C LEU A 79 -11.12 13.28 -2.91
N ILE A 80 -11.17 12.67 -4.10
CA ILE A 80 -10.94 13.39 -5.36
C ILE A 80 -11.94 14.53 -5.50
N ALA A 81 -13.24 14.25 -5.30
CA ALA A 81 -14.29 15.26 -5.40
C ALA A 81 -14.10 16.38 -4.38
N GLY A 82 -13.79 16.05 -3.12
CA GLY A 82 -13.51 17.01 -2.07
C GLY A 82 -12.29 17.87 -2.36
N VAL A 83 -11.17 17.26 -2.74
CA VAL A 83 -9.93 17.99 -3.06
C VAL A 83 -10.10 18.85 -4.31
N ALA A 84 -10.80 18.36 -5.33
CA ALA A 84 -11.09 19.14 -6.54
C ALA A 84 -12.03 20.32 -6.27
N LEU A 85 -12.96 20.19 -5.32
CA LEU A 85 -13.90 21.25 -4.95
C LEU A 85 -13.28 22.30 -4.03
N PHE A 86 -12.43 21.88 -3.09
CA PHE A 86 -11.88 22.76 -2.04
C PHE A 86 -10.43 23.20 -2.29
N THR A 87 -9.73 22.63 -3.27
CA THR A 87 -8.30 22.91 -3.52
C THR A 87 -7.99 23.04 -5.02
N LYS A 88 -6.94 23.79 -5.36
CA LYS A 88 -6.40 23.88 -6.74
C LYS A 88 -5.43 22.74 -7.10
N ARG A 89 -5.29 21.71 -6.27
CA ARG A 89 -4.37 20.58 -6.49
C ARG A 89 -4.79 19.79 -7.73
N ARG A 90 -3.85 19.53 -8.63
CA ARG A 90 -4.07 18.83 -9.91
C ARG A 90 -2.96 17.81 -10.12
N GLY A 91 -3.18 16.89 -11.07
CA GLY A 91 -2.16 15.92 -11.46
C GLY A 91 -1.77 14.98 -10.32
N ALA A 92 -0.46 14.78 -10.12
CA ALA A 92 0.07 13.76 -9.22
C ALA A 92 -0.35 13.99 -7.76
N ASP A 93 -0.42 15.25 -7.31
CA ASP A 93 -0.83 15.60 -5.95
C ASP A 93 -2.25 15.14 -5.62
N LEU A 94 -3.16 15.22 -6.58
CA LEU A 94 -4.55 14.80 -6.40
C LEU A 94 -4.65 13.27 -6.36
N VAL A 95 -3.87 12.57 -7.19
CA VAL A 95 -3.76 11.11 -7.18
C VAL A 95 -3.18 10.62 -5.86
N VAL A 96 -2.09 11.22 -5.37
CA VAL A 96 -1.48 10.88 -4.07
C VAL A 96 -2.45 11.14 -2.92
N THR A 97 -3.22 12.23 -2.97
CA THR A 97 -4.22 12.54 -1.92
C THR A 97 -5.36 11.51 -1.93
N ALA A 98 -5.83 11.11 -3.11
CA ALA A 98 -6.85 10.08 -3.26
C ALA A 98 -6.38 8.72 -2.72
N ILE A 99 -5.18 8.29 -3.11
CA ILE A 99 -4.54 7.05 -2.64
C ILE A 99 -4.39 7.07 -1.11
N SER A 100 -4.01 8.20 -0.53
CA SER A 100 -3.76 8.32 0.91
C SER A 100 -4.99 8.03 1.76
N GLY A 101 -6.21 8.21 1.23
CA GLY A 101 -7.43 7.87 1.96
C GLY A 101 -8.19 6.65 1.44
N SER A 102 -7.81 6.10 0.27
CA SER A 102 -8.44 4.91 -0.30
C SER A 102 -7.65 3.62 -0.08
N VAL A 103 -6.33 3.71 0.14
CA VAL A 103 -5.51 2.55 0.48
C VAL A 103 -5.70 2.20 1.95
N VAL A 104 -6.42 1.11 2.19
CA VAL A 104 -6.51 0.48 3.50
C VAL A 104 -5.13 -0.04 3.92
N ASN A 105 -4.71 0.13 5.17
CA ASN A 105 -3.44 -0.43 5.65
C ASN A 105 -3.56 -1.93 5.99
N GLY A 106 -4.13 -2.70 5.06
CA GLY A 106 -4.43 -4.12 5.25
C GLY A 106 -3.17 -4.96 5.39
N ALA A 107 -2.15 -4.69 4.58
CA ALA A 107 -0.92 -5.48 4.59
C ALA A 107 -0.05 -5.24 5.84
N ASN A 108 -0.01 -4.02 6.43
CA ASN A 108 0.86 -3.76 7.58
C ASN A 108 0.14 -3.83 8.94
N MET A 109 -1.17 -3.51 9.00
CA MET A 109 -1.96 -3.63 10.23
C MET A 109 -3.02 -4.72 10.18
N GLY A 110 -3.48 -5.14 8.99
CA GLY A 110 -4.56 -6.11 8.84
C GLY A 110 -4.17 -7.55 9.18
N PHE A 111 -2.93 -7.99 8.94
CA PHE A 111 -2.49 -9.34 9.32
C PHE A 111 -2.51 -9.57 10.84
N PRO A 112 -1.89 -8.70 11.67
CA PRO A 112 -1.99 -8.84 13.12
C PRO A 112 -3.43 -8.68 13.63
N ILE A 113 -4.19 -7.73 13.07
CA ILE A 113 -5.58 -7.53 13.50
C ILE A 113 -6.45 -8.74 13.14
N ALA A 114 -6.32 -9.32 11.95
CA ALA A 114 -7.08 -10.51 11.56
C ALA A 114 -6.70 -11.74 12.40
N ALA A 115 -5.40 -11.95 12.64
CA ALA A 115 -4.92 -13.04 13.48
C ALA A 115 -5.40 -12.91 14.93
N TYR A 116 -5.23 -11.73 15.54
CA TYR A 116 -5.37 -11.56 16.99
C TYR A 116 -6.71 -10.95 17.43
N VAL A 117 -7.43 -10.24 16.56
CA VAL A 117 -8.73 -9.62 16.87
C VAL A 117 -9.89 -10.42 16.28
N LEU A 118 -9.78 -10.85 15.01
CA LEU A 118 -10.83 -11.62 14.34
C LEU A 118 -10.67 -13.13 14.54
N GLY A 119 -9.52 -13.61 15.02
CA GLY A 119 -9.26 -15.02 15.31
C GLY A 119 -8.98 -15.87 14.06
N ASP A 120 -9.01 -15.27 12.86
CA ASP A 120 -8.70 -15.92 11.61
C ASP A 120 -8.11 -14.92 10.59
N ILE A 121 -6.91 -15.24 10.12
CA ILE A 121 -6.15 -14.46 9.12
C ILE A 121 -6.88 -14.48 7.76
N SER A 122 -7.68 -15.51 7.50
CA SER A 122 -8.44 -15.72 6.26
C SER A 122 -9.39 -14.57 5.93
N HIS A 123 -9.80 -13.78 6.92
CA HIS A 123 -10.65 -12.61 6.70
C HIS A 123 -9.93 -11.41 6.10
N ALA A 124 -8.62 -11.23 6.34
CA ALA A 124 -7.85 -10.12 5.77
C ALA A 124 -7.22 -10.47 4.41
N LEU A 125 -7.03 -11.76 4.13
CA LEU A 125 -6.42 -12.28 2.90
C LEU A 125 -7.06 -11.70 1.62
N PRO A 126 -8.40 -11.76 1.41
CA PRO A 126 -9.02 -11.25 0.18
C PRO A 126 -8.80 -9.76 -0.05
N VAL A 127 -8.89 -8.96 1.03
CA VAL A 127 -8.69 -7.50 0.97
C VAL A 127 -7.25 -7.17 0.59
N ILE A 128 -6.29 -7.85 1.21
CA ILE A 128 -4.85 -7.64 0.95
C ILE A 128 -4.49 -8.08 -0.47
N LEU A 129 -5.04 -9.19 -0.94
CA LEU A 129 -4.84 -9.68 -2.31
C LEU A 129 -5.37 -8.70 -3.34
N PHE A 130 -6.58 -8.19 -3.16
CA PHE A 130 -7.11 -7.13 -4.01
C PHE A 130 -6.20 -5.90 -4.03
N GLN A 131 -5.73 -5.48 -2.85
CA GLN A 131 -4.85 -4.33 -2.76
C GLN A 131 -3.52 -4.53 -3.48
N GLN A 132 -2.85 -5.66 -3.25
CA GLN A 132 -1.53 -5.92 -3.82
C GLN A 132 -1.59 -6.28 -5.32
N ALA A 133 -2.56 -7.10 -5.73
CA ALA A 133 -2.65 -7.59 -7.11
C ALA A 133 -3.35 -6.62 -8.07
N VAL A 134 -4.30 -5.80 -7.58
CA VAL A 134 -5.14 -4.95 -8.44
C VAL A 134 -4.95 -3.48 -8.11
N TYR A 135 -5.18 -3.09 -6.86
CA TYR A 135 -5.26 -1.67 -6.49
C TYR A 135 -3.91 -0.97 -6.60
N THR A 136 -2.85 -1.61 -6.10
CA THR A 136 -1.47 -1.13 -6.14
C THR A 136 -0.93 -0.88 -7.54
N PRO A 137 -0.94 -1.87 -8.45
CA PRO A 137 -0.48 -1.63 -9.81
C PRO A 137 -1.35 -0.58 -10.53
N LEU A 138 -2.66 -0.54 -10.28
CA LEU A 138 -3.55 0.44 -10.89
C LEU A 138 -3.21 1.87 -10.48
N TYR A 139 -3.06 2.15 -9.18
CA TYR A 139 -2.75 3.51 -8.75
C TYR A 139 -1.32 3.92 -9.14
N LEU A 140 -0.36 2.99 -9.15
CA LEU A 140 1.00 3.26 -9.62
C LEU A 140 1.00 3.58 -11.12
N PHE A 141 0.19 2.88 -11.92
CA PHE A 141 0.01 3.17 -13.34
C PHE A 141 -0.58 4.57 -13.56
N VAL A 142 -1.63 4.94 -12.81
CA VAL A 142 -2.22 6.28 -12.89
C VAL A 142 -1.21 7.35 -12.48
N LEU A 143 -0.49 7.13 -11.37
CA LEU A 143 0.54 8.05 -10.90
C LEU A 143 1.65 8.22 -11.93
N HIS A 144 2.12 7.12 -12.53
CA HIS A 144 3.11 7.14 -13.59
C HIS A 144 2.63 7.95 -14.79
N ARG A 145 1.43 7.67 -15.31
CA ARG A 145 0.83 8.41 -16.45
C ARG A 145 0.67 9.90 -16.20
N VAL A 146 0.35 10.28 -14.96
CA VAL A 146 0.14 11.68 -14.59
C VAL A 146 1.48 12.41 -14.37
N THR A 147 2.52 11.70 -13.93
CA THR A 147 3.87 12.25 -13.70
C THR A 147 4.69 12.31 -14.99
N GLU A 148 4.49 11.35 -15.91
CA GLU A 148 5.17 11.28 -17.22
C GLU A 148 4.91 12.54 -18.09
N LYS A 149 3.79 13.23 -17.85
CA LYS A 149 3.46 14.50 -18.53
C LYS A 149 4.29 15.72 -18.08
N ASP A 150 4.96 15.66 -16.93
CA ASP A 150 5.80 16.77 -16.45
C ASP A 150 7.25 16.70 -16.96
N ASP A 151 7.73 15.54 -17.43
CA ASP A 151 9.14 15.34 -17.83
C ASP A 151 9.39 15.38 -19.34
N GLN A 152 8.34 15.40 -20.17
CA GLN A 152 8.47 15.46 -21.63
C GLN A 152 7.87 16.74 -22.23
N GLY A 153 8.33 17.89 -21.77
CA GLY A 153 8.39 19.05 -22.65
C GLY A 153 9.33 18.72 -23.81
N ALA A 154 8.94 18.98 -25.06
CA ALA A 154 9.71 18.73 -26.29
C ALA A 154 11.17 19.28 -26.28
N ALA A 155 11.54 20.08 -25.29
CA ALA A 155 12.89 20.56 -25.02
C ALA A 155 13.84 19.52 -24.39
N GLY A 156 13.34 18.45 -23.75
CA GLY A 156 14.17 17.43 -23.09
C GLY A 156 14.81 16.43 -24.05
N VAL A 157 14.10 16.07 -25.12
CA VAL A 157 14.57 15.10 -26.13
C VAL A 157 15.68 15.68 -27.02
N LEU A 158 15.76 17.01 -27.16
CA LEU A 158 16.82 17.68 -27.94
C LEU A 158 18.12 17.91 -27.15
N ARG A 159 18.20 17.45 -25.89
CA ARG A 159 19.38 17.62 -25.02
C ARG A 159 20.08 16.31 -24.62
N SER A 160 19.64 15.17 -25.14
CA SER A 160 20.37 13.89 -25.04
C SER A 160 21.06 13.56 -26.34
#